data_AF-A0A4U9DA38-F1
#
_entry.id   AF-A0A4U9DA38-F1
#
_cell.length_a   1.000
_cell.length_b   1.000
_cell.length_c   1.000
_cell.angle_alpha   90.00
_cell.angle_beta   90.00
_cell.angle_gamma   90.00
#
_symmetry.space_group_name_H-M   'P 1'
#
loop_
_entity.id
_entity.type
_entity.pdbx_description
1 polymer ?
#
loop_
_entity_poly.entity_id
_entity_poly.type
_entity_poly.pdbx_seq_one_letter_code
_entity_poly.pdbx_strand_id
1 'polypeptide(L)'
;MIRLYPEQLRAQLNEGLRAAYLLLGSDPLLLQESQDAIREAAAVQGFIEHHTATIDASTDWHALFSLSQAMSLFSSRQTLLLILPENGPNAAINEQLATLIGMLHDDLLADCARQ
;
A
#
# COMPACT_ATOMS: atom_id res chain seq x y z
N MET A 1 11.06 -9.82 4.86
CA MET A 1 10.62 -9.40 3.51
C MET A 1 10.48 -10.65 2.66
N ILE A 2 9.27 -11.01 2.24
CA ILE A 2 9.05 -12.14 1.33
C ILE A 2 9.00 -11.55 -0.07
N ARG A 3 9.81 -12.07 -1.00
CA ARG A 3 9.80 -11.66 -2.40
C ARG A 3 8.98 -12.69 -3.17
N LEU A 4 7.87 -12.25 -3.73
CA LEU A 4 6.91 -13.11 -4.45
C LEU A 4 6.85 -12.68 -5.90
N TYR A 5 6.63 -13.65 -6.78
CA TYR A 5 6.28 -13.38 -8.17
C TYR A 5 4.77 -13.09 -8.27
N PRO A 6 4.32 -12.34 -9.30
CA PRO A 6 2.89 -12.00 -9.49
C PRO A 6 1.98 -13.24 -9.48
N GLU A 7 2.45 -14.33 -10.10
CA GLU A 7 1.77 -15.64 -10.12
C GLU A 7 1.58 -16.25 -8.72
N GLN A 8 2.47 -15.98 -7.77
CA GLN A 8 2.41 -16.47 -6.39
C GLN A 8 1.65 -15.53 -5.46
N LEU A 9 1.45 -14.26 -5.86
CA LEU A 9 0.73 -13.27 -5.07
C LEU A 9 -0.70 -13.73 -4.78
N ARG A 10 -1.43 -14.23 -5.78
CA ARG A 10 -2.80 -14.74 -5.61
C ARG A 10 -2.88 -15.90 -4.61
N ALA A 11 -1.89 -16.80 -4.61
CA ALA A 11 -1.83 -17.89 -3.65
C ALA A 11 -1.57 -17.37 -2.23
N GLN A 12 -0.62 -16.44 -2.08
CA GLN A 12 -0.29 -15.87 -0.78
C GLN A 12 -1.42 -15.02 -0.20
N LEU A 13 -2.13 -14.25 -1.03
CA LEU A 13 -3.32 -13.48 -0.63
C LEU A 13 -4.44 -14.37 -0.10
N ASN A 14 -4.59 -15.58 -0.67
CA ASN A 14 -5.55 -16.57 -0.16
C ASN A 14 -5.12 -17.18 1.17
N GLU A 15 -3.81 -17.38 1.41
CA GLU A 15 -3.32 -17.87 2.71
C GLU A 15 -3.42 -16.79 3.80
N GLY A 16 -3.28 -15.52 3.45
CA GLY A 16 -3.48 -14.42 4.38
C GLY A 16 -3.00 -13.08 3.85
N LEU A 17 -3.76 -12.03 4.14
CA LEU A 17 -3.42 -10.66 3.79
C LEU A 17 -2.35 -10.13 4.76
N ARG A 18 -1.30 -9.52 4.21
CA ARG A 18 -0.24 -8.83 4.97
C ARG A 18 -0.58 -7.34 5.12
N ALA A 19 -0.02 -6.72 6.14
CA ALA A 19 -0.18 -5.28 6.38
C ALA A 19 0.48 -4.38 5.30
N ALA A 20 1.49 -4.88 4.59
CA ALA A 20 2.17 -4.11 3.55
C ALA A 20 2.61 -4.98 2.37
N TYR A 21 2.38 -4.45 1.16
CA TYR A 21 2.78 -5.02 -0.12
C TYR A 21 3.60 -4.00 -0.90
N LEU A 22 4.67 -4.46 -1.54
CA LEU A 22 5.55 -3.63 -2.34
C LEU A 22 5.62 -4.24 -3.75
N LEU A 23 4.91 -3.61 -4.68
CA LEU A 23 4.85 -3.95 -6.09
C LEU A 23 5.98 -3.23 -6.83
N LEU A 24 6.98 -4.00 -7.24
CA LEU A 24 8.10 -3.53 -8.05
C LEU A 24 8.07 -4.27 -9.38
N GLY A 25 7.84 -3.55 -10.47
CA GLY A 25 7.83 -4.11 -11.81
C GLY A 25 8.01 -3.01 -12.85
N SER A 26 8.48 -3.40 -14.02
CA SER A 26 8.51 -2.54 -15.22
C SER A 26 7.29 -2.76 -16.11
N ASP A 27 6.55 -3.84 -15.89
CA ASP A 27 5.38 -4.21 -16.68
C ASP A 27 4.09 -3.63 -16.06
N PRO A 28 3.44 -2.66 -16.73
CA PRO A 28 2.25 -1.99 -16.19
C PRO A 28 1.07 -2.96 -16.02
N LEU A 29 0.96 -3.96 -16.89
CA LEU A 29 -0.11 -4.97 -16.79
C LEU A 29 0.04 -5.83 -15.53
N LEU A 30 1.26 -6.29 -15.23
CA LEU A 30 1.52 -7.12 -14.05
C LEU A 30 1.36 -6.33 -12.75
N LEU A 31 1.77 -5.05 -12.75
CA LEU A 31 1.52 -4.15 -11.63
C LEU A 31 0.02 -3.98 -11.38
N GLN A 32 -0.75 -3.72 -12.45
CA GLN A 32 -2.19 -3.55 -12.35
C GLN A 32 -2.88 -4.85 -11.86
N GLU A 33 -2.54 -6.01 -12.43
CA GLU A 33 -3.11 -7.29 -11.99
C GLU A 33 -2.79 -7.61 -10.52
N SER A 34 -1.56 -7.32 -10.09
CA SER A 34 -1.13 -7.54 -8.71
C SER A 34 -1.91 -6.65 -7.74
N GLN A 35 -2.08 -5.38 -8.13
CA GLN A 35 -2.81 -4.39 -7.35
C GLN A 35 -4.30 -4.71 -7.27
N ASP A 36 -4.91 -5.15 -8.37
CA ASP A 36 -6.30 -5.62 -8.42
C ASP A 36 -6.49 -6.80 -7.47
N ALA A 37 -5.60 -7.80 -7.53
CA ALA A 37 -5.66 -8.97 -6.65
C ALA A 37 -5.58 -8.59 -5.16
N ILE A 38 -4.71 -7.64 -4.80
CA ILE A 38 -4.60 -7.15 -3.41
C ILE A 38 -5.89 -6.44 -3.00
N ARG A 39 -6.47 -5.59 -3.87
CA ARG A 39 -7.72 -4.88 -3.59
C ARG A 39 -8.89 -5.84 -3.44
N GLU A 40 -9.00 -6.83 -4.31
CA GLU A 40 -10.02 -7.87 -4.20
C GLU A 40 -9.89 -8.64 -2.88
N ALA A 41 -8.69 -9.08 -2.53
CA ALA A 41 -8.44 -9.78 -1.27
C ALA A 41 -8.72 -8.91 -0.04
N ALA A 42 -8.36 -7.62 -0.09
CA ALA A 42 -8.66 -6.67 0.97
C ALA A 42 -10.18 -6.42 1.08
N ALA A 43 -10.89 -6.27 -0.03
CA ALA A 43 -12.35 -6.10 -0.04
C ALA A 43 -13.06 -7.29 0.63
N VAL A 44 -12.59 -8.52 0.38
CA VAL A 44 -13.10 -9.74 1.05
C VAL A 44 -12.89 -9.69 2.56
N GLN A 45 -11.82 -9.04 3.04
CA GLN A 45 -11.53 -8.88 4.47
C GLN A 45 -12.20 -7.65 5.11
N GLY A 46 -13.10 -6.97 4.39
CA GLY A 46 -13.83 -5.81 4.89
C GLY A 46 -13.05 -4.50 4.81
N PHE A 47 -12.00 -4.43 3.98
CA PHE A 47 -11.35 -3.17 3.65
C PHE A 47 -12.22 -2.43 2.61
N ILE A 48 -13.09 -1.55 3.11
CA ILE A 48 -14.08 -0.83 2.31
C ILE A 48 -13.56 0.50 1.80
N GLU A 49 -12.62 1.11 2.53
CA GLU A 49 -12.02 2.38 2.15
C GLU A 49 -10.71 2.15 1.40
N HIS A 50 -10.57 2.81 0.25
CA HIS A 50 -9.34 2.78 -0.54
C HIS A 50 -8.85 4.20 -0.76
N HIS A 51 -7.71 4.51 -0.19
CA HIS A 51 -6.99 5.76 -0.37
C HIS A 51 -5.87 5.54 -1.36
N THR A 52 -5.68 6.46 -2.29
CA THR A 52 -4.54 6.44 -3.23
C THR A 52 -3.81 7.75 -3.10
N ALA A 53 -2.52 7.68 -2.85
CA ALA A 53 -1.64 8.82 -2.76
C ALA A 53 -0.44 8.61 -3.68
N THR A 54 -0.20 9.60 -4.53
CA THR A 54 1.02 9.63 -5.33
C THR A 54 2.10 10.30 -4.50
N ILE A 55 3.25 9.65 -4.41
CA ILE A 55 4.45 10.13 -3.74
C ILE A 55 5.31 10.88 -4.75
N ASP A 56 5.54 12.14 -4.46
CA ASP A 56 6.24 13.13 -5.25
C ASP A 56 6.85 14.19 -4.31
N ALA A 57 7.58 15.16 -4.86
CA ALA A 57 8.26 16.18 -4.06
C ALA A 57 7.29 17.15 -3.35
N SER A 58 6.05 17.27 -3.84
CA SER A 58 4.97 18.11 -3.30
C SER A 58 3.90 17.32 -2.55
N THR A 59 4.10 16.01 -2.32
CA THR A 59 3.14 15.19 -1.59
C THR A 59 2.94 15.71 -0.16
N ASP A 60 1.68 15.78 0.23
CA ASP A 60 1.29 16.22 1.56
C ASP A 60 1.32 15.06 2.56
N TRP A 61 2.51 14.77 3.09
CA TRP A 61 2.72 13.72 4.09
C TRP A 61 1.90 13.94 5.36
N HIS A 62 1.59 15.20 5.70
CA HIS A 62 0.77 15.52 6.86
C HIS A 62 -0.65 14.96 6.70
N ALA A 63 -1.20 15.00 5.50
CA ALA A 63 -2.50 14.39 5.19
C ALA A 63 -2.42 12.85 5.28
N LEU A 64 -1.35 12.23 4.77
CA LEU A 64 -1.12 10.78 4.90
C LEU A 64 -1.00 10.32 6.35
N PHE A 65 -0.21 11.03 7.16
CA PHE A 65 -0.10 10.75 8.58
C PHE A 65 -1.44 10.94 9.29
N SER A 66 -2.18 12.00 8.95
CA SER A 66 -3.52 12.24 9.50
C SER A 66 -4.50 11.14 9.11
N LEU A 67 -4.45 10.60 7.88
CA LEU A 67 -5.26 9.46 7.46
C LEU A 67 -4.91 8.20 8.27
N SER A 68 -3.61 7.92 8.46
CA SER A 68 -3.17 6.77 9.27
C SER A 68 -3.48 6.91 10.77
N GLN A 69 -3.50 8.15 11.28
CA GLN A 69 -3.80 8.44 12.70
C GLN A 69 -5.28 8.67 12.98
N ALA A 70 -6.07 9.00 11.96
CA ALA A 70 -7.51 8.99 12.02
C ALA A 70 -7.94 7.52 12.14
N MET A 71 -7.72 6.95 13.33
CA MET A 71 -8.31 5.70 13.75
C MET A 71 -9.77 5.81 13.39
N SER A 72 -10.19 4.96 12.46
CA SER A 72 -11.56 4.92 11.99
C SER A 72 -12.43 4.76 13.23
N LEU A 73 -13.04 5.86 13.69
CA LEU A 73 -13.97 5.90 14.82
C LEU A 73 -15.16 4.94 14.59
N PHE A 74 -15.25 4.38 13.38
CA PHE A 74 -16.24 3.43 12.90
C PHE A 74 -15.69 2.05 12.51
N SER A 75 -14.50 1.65 12.98
CA SER A 75 -13.99 0.28 12.79
C SER A 75 -13.84 -0.14 11.32
N SER A 76 -13.69 0.81 10.41
CA SER A 76 -13.58 0.52 8.97
C SER A 76 -12.12 0.30 8.61
N ARG A 77 -11.81 -0.90 8.09
CA ARG A 77 -10.49 -1.23 7.56
C ARG A 77 -10.25 -0.47 6.27
N GLN A 78 -9.02 0.01 6.09
CA GLN A 78 -8.69 0.91 4.99
C GLN A 78 -7.41 0.49 4.28
N THR A 79 -7.43 0.61 2.96
CA THR A 79 -6.29 0.33 2.08
C THR A 79 -5.67 1.64 1.65
N LEU A 80 -4.36 1.78 1.79
CA LEU A 80 -3.58 2.93 1.35
C LEU A 80 -2.63 2.51 0.23
N LEU A 81 -2.92 2.94 -0.99
CA LEU A 81 -2.05 2.79 -2.14
C LEU A 81 -1.09 3.98 -2.24
N LEU A 82 0.21 3.71 -2.18
CA LEU A 82 1.29 4.66 -2.35
C LEU A 82 1.96 4.44 -3.72
N ILE A 83 1.77 5.39 -4.63
CA ILE A 83 2.39 5.34 -5.95
C ILE A 83 3.75 6.04 -5.86
N LEU A 84 4.82 5.28 -5.98
CA LEU A 84 6.19 5.81 -5.99
C LEU A 84 6.54 6.37 -7.37
N PRO A 85 7.38 7.43 -7.42
CA PRO A 85 7.84 7.97 -8.68
C PRO A 85 8.92 7.07 -9.30
N GLU A 86 9.05 7.09 -10.64
CA GLU A 86 10.07 6.33 -11.39
C GLU A 86 11.50 6.59 -10.88
N ASN A 87 11.77 7.82 -10.45
CA ASN A 87 13.07 8.23 -9.90
C ASN A 87 13.41 7.60 -8.54
N GLY A 88 12.49 6.82 -7.97
CA GLY A 88 12.63 6.20 -6.67
C GLY A 88 12.42 7.18 -5.51
N PRO A 89 12.20 6.66 -4.29
CA PRO A 89 12.07 7.50 -3.11
C PRO A 89 13.38 8.24 -2.83
N ASN A 90 13.30 9.56 -2.67
CA ASN A 90 14.42 10.36 -2.20
C ASN A 90 14.67 10.11 -0.69
N ALA A 91 15.77 10.65 -0.14
CA ALA A 91 16.10 10.46 1.27
C ALA A 91 14.97 10.93 2.22
N ALA A 92 14.33 12.06 1.94
CA ALA A 92 13.24 12.60 2.76
C ALA A 92 11.98 11.72 2.71
N ILE A 93 11.60 11.25 1.52
CA ILE A 93 10.51 10.31 1.28
C ILE A 93 10.77 9.01 2.04
N ASN A 94 12.02 8.53 2.06
CA ASN A 94 12.39 7.30 2.75
C ASN A 94 12.22 7.42 4.28
N GLU A 95 12.60 8.56 4.87
CA GLU A 95 12.35 8.85 6.29
C GLU A 95 10.85 8.92 6.60
N GLN A 96 10.06 9.53 5.72
CA GLN A 96 8.62 9.64 5.91
C GLN A 96 7.89 8.30 5.71
N LEU A 97 8.29 7.49 4.73
CA LEU A 97 7.83 6.11 4.56
C LEU A 97 8.17 5.26 5.78
N ALA A 98 9.39 5.35 6.29
CA ALA A 98 9.79 4.62 7.50
C ALA A 98 8.91 5.01 8.71
N THR A 99 8.60 6.30 8.84
CA THR A 99 7.68 6.81 9.87
C THR A 99 6.27 6.24 9.66
N LEU A 100 5.75 6.28 8.44
CA LEU A 100 4.42 5.77 8.09
C LEU A 100 4.31 4.26 8.32
N ILE A 101 5.36 3.49 8.00
CA ILE A 101 5.47 2.05 8.29
C ILE A 101 5.50 1.78 9.79
N GLY A 102 6.13 2.64 10.58
CA GLY A 102 6.06 2.57 12.05
C GLY A 102 4.67 2.83 12.62
N MET A 103 3.79 3.48 11.86
CA MET A 103 2.42 3.83 12.26
C MET A 103 1.36 2.90 11.65
N LEU A 104 1.75 2.00 10.75
CA LEU A 104 0.88 0.98 10.15
C LEU A 104 0.38 0.01 11.23
N HIS A 105 -0.94 -0.09 11.35
CA HIS A 105 -1.64 -1.05 12.22
C HIS A 105 -2.30 -2.16 11.39
N ASP A 106 -2.80 -3.21 12.05
CA ASP A 106 -3.36 -4.41 11.38
C ASP A 106 -4.55 -4.11 10.44
N ASP A 107 -5.25 -2.99 10.68
CA ASP A 107 -6.39 -2.52 9.87
C ASP A 107 -6.01 -1.57 8.72
N LEU A 108 -4.72 -1.27 8.52
CA LEU A 108 -4.22 -0.49 7.40
C LEU A 108 -3.41 -1.40 6.46
N LEU A 109 -3.84 -1.52 5.21
CA LEU A 109 -3.06 -2.20 4.18
C LEU A 109 -2.33 -1.18 3.33
N ALA A 110 -1.01 -1.17 3.36
CA ALA A 110 -0.22 -0.36 2.43
C ALA A 110 0.13 -1.15 1.17
N ASP A 111 -0.32 -0.70 -0.01
CA ASP A 111 0.18 -1.18 -1.29
C ASP A 111 1.12 -0.13 -1.86
N CYS A 112 2.29 -0.51 -2.31
CA CYS A 112 3.27 0.43 -2.84
C CYS A 112 3.68 0.04 -4.24
N ALA A 113 3.28 0.82 -5.24
CA ALA A 113 3.55 0.53 -6.64
C ALA A 113 4.55 1.53 -7.22
N ARG A 114 5.61 1.03 -7.86
CA ARG A 114 6.52 1.85 -8.66
C ARG A 114 6.06 1.80 -10.11
N GLN A 115 5.69 2.95 -10.68
CA GLN A 115 5.54 3.09 -12.13
C GLN A 115 6.91 3.23 -12.79
#